data_AF-A0A8H4R3K8-F1
#
_entry.id   AF-A0A8H4R3K8-F1
#
_cell.length_a   1.000
_cell.length_b   1.000
_cell.length_c   1.000
_cell.angle_alpha   90.00
_cell.angle_beta   90.00
_cell.angle_gamma   90.00
#
_symmetry.space_group_name_H-M   'P 1'
#
loop_
_entity.id
_entity.type
_entity.pdbx_description
1 polymer ?
#
loop_
_entity_poly.entity_id
_entity_poly.type
_entity_poly.pdbx_seq_one_letter_code
_entity_poly.pdbx_strand_id
1 'polypeptide(L)'
;MAPFFYHKMINNTLPTIERYQHRTPRMSTSNSDDDNPVVDVPKLRHLDLASIHQFVVMLSFNKDGTNYKGSAFFVVIPDSPYEVIFTAGHNLYTQTKNFATDVILLLPNPNPTSAIPISIPISPEQIKVAADYVDDPTKHEDDYGVILLPWNGKQPRRGLGFKMTHAFSELRGEANVSCYRDRSLPGRPVMSTGLIVVDKCTENQLMYNAKTEGGNSGSPVWIADVEADEVVVVAVHNLKTEPGSLGSRGSRLSPKLLREVYGWVGLDTKKKIRAQNISKTARIVLPPSGLYVTFEGSGFARLQRGTGTEFDVLPAQVASAISTSGTIRYALAVGEQWVKFSVENQQAILVDKLVESCLFVKQTMKNPLLKPHIAYIGVEEKYFLKMDGSKFQAHDPPSFRRSGISLMTSNTPITFEPYIPFSLLVTPATEDAKADSHSASECCPACGHVFPCKAS
;
A
#
# COMPACT_ATOMS: atom_id res chain seq x y z
N MET A 1 -0.36 29.92 -51.39
CA MET A 1 -1.39 30.59 -50.56
C MET A 1 -2.68 30.68 -51.37
N ALA A 2 -3.61 29.77 -51.10
CA ALA A 2 -5.06 29.84 -51.37
C ALA A 2 -5.69 28.59 -50.72
N PRO A 3 -6.92 28.66 -50.20
CA PRO A 3 -7.37 27.83 -49.08
C PRO A 3 -8.24 26.65 -49.51
N PHE A 4 -8.11 25.52 -48.81
CA PHE A 4 -9.09 24.44 -48.88
C PHE A 4 -10.01 24.47 -47.66
N PHE A 5 -11.29 24.75 -47.95
CA PHE A 5 -12.42 24.53 -47.08
C PHE A 5 -12.61 23.03 -46.83
N TYR A 6 -12.93 22.64 -45.58
CA TYR A 6 -13.61 21.37 -45.33
C TYR A 6 -14.91 21.61 -44.59
N HIS A 7 -15.96 21.04 -45.18
CA HIS A 7 -17.35 21.10 -44.76
C HIS A 7 -17.65 20.07 -43.66
N LYS A 8 -18.70 20.41 -42.92
CA LYS A 8 -19.32 19.72 -41.78
C LYS A 8 -20.34 18.68 -42.27
N MET A 9 -20.74 17.82 -41.33
CA MET A 9 -21.88 16.87 -41.30
C MET A 9 -21.48 15.42 -41.65
N ILE A 10 -21.94 14.35 -41.00
CA ILE A 10 -23.29 14.03 -40.50
C ILE A 10 -23.20 13.05 -39.31
N ASN A 11 -24.17 13.17 -38.39
CA ASN A 11 -24.51 12.26 -37.29
C ASN A 11 -24.81 10.83 -37.75
N ASN A 12 -24.38 9.82 -36.98
CA ASN A 12 -25.08 8.53 -36.96
C ASN A 12 -25.21 8.00 -35.52
N THR A 13 -26.45 8.08 -35.05
CA THR A 13 -27.06 7.36 -33.94
C THR A 13 -26.93 5.85 -34.11
N LEU A 14 -26.55 5.15 -33.04
CA LEU A 14 -26.66 3.68 -32.92
C LEU A 14 -27.74 3.32 -31.88
N PRO A 15 -28.44 2.19 -32.06
CA PRO A 15 -29.70 1.91 -31.40
C PRO A 15 -29.56 1.30 -30.00
N THR A 16 -30.50 1.70 -29.15
CA THR A 16 -30.81 1.15 -27.84
C THR A 16 -31.27 -0.31 -27.95
N ILE A 17 -30.65 -1.22 -27.20
CA ILE A 17 -31.18 -2.57 -26.97
C ILE A 17 -31.62 -2.64 -25.51
N GLU A 18 -32.93 -2.64 -25.30
CA GLU A 18 -33.57 -3.08 -24.07
C GLU A 18 -33.41 -4.59 -23.91
N ARG A 19 -32.93 -5.04 -22.75
CA ARG A 19 -33.25 -6.37 -22.21
C ARG A 19 -33.58 -6.28 -20.73
N TYR A 20 -34.87 -6.36 -20.47
CA TYR A 20 -35.48 -6.79 -19.22
C TYR A 20 -34.95 -8.18 -18.83
N GLN A 21 -34.40 -8.34 -17.63
CA GLN A 21 -34.45 -9.58 -16.87
C GLN A 21 -34.63 -9.28 -15.38
N HIS A 22 -35.81 -9.62 -14.86
CA HIS A 22 -36.05 -9.80 -13.44
C HIS A 22 -35.17 -10.93 -12.91
N ARG A 23 -34.38 -10.65 -11.87
CA ARG A 23 -33.87 -11.67 -10.94
C ARG A 23 -34.11 -11.24 -9.51
N THR A 24 -34.78 -12.11 -8.77
CA THR A 24 -35.00 -12.07 -7.32
C THR A 24 -33.67 -12.20 -6.57
N PRO A 25 -33.52 -11.59 -5.38
CA PRO A 25 -32.31 -11.73 -4.59
C PRO A 25 -32.32 -13.09 -3.89
N ARG A 26 -31.44 -13.99 -4.34
CA ARG A 26 -31.06 -15.19 -3.60
C ARG A 26 -29.87 -14.81 -2.73
N MET A 27 -30.09 -14.70 -1.41
CA MET A 27 -28.98 -14.63 -0.46
C MET A 27 -28.20 -15.95 -0.54
N SER A 28 -27.06 -15.93 -1.22
CA SER A 28 -26.09 -17.02 -1.19
C SER A 28 -24.97 -16.65 -0.23
N THR A 29 -25.00 -17.25 0.95
CA THR A 29 -23.83 -17.39 1.82
C THR A 29 -22.92 -18.46 1.22
N SER A 30 -21.94 -18.06 0.43
CA SER A 30 -20.80 -18.91 0.06
C SER A 30 -19.51 -18.11 0.21
N ASN A 31 -18.84 -18.32 1.34
CA ASN A 31 -17.43 -17.99 1.52
C ASN A 31 -16.60 -18.90 0.61
N SER A 32 -16.42 -18.52 -0.65
CA SER A 32 -15.30 -19.01 -1.46
C SER A 32 -14.22 -17.93 -1.46
N ASP A 33 -13.53 -17.79 -0.34
CA ASP A 33 -12.43 -16.83 -0.11
C ASP A 33 -11.11 -17.24 -0.79
N ASP A 34 -11.16 -18.17 -1.76
CA ASP A 34 -9.96 -18.75 -2.39
C ASP A 34 -9.72 -18.37 -3.85
N ASP A 35 -10.56 -17.51 -4.42
CA ASP A 35 -10.30 -16.97 -5.77
C ASP A 35 -9.27 -15.84 -5.66
N ASN A 36 -7.98 -16.20 -5.78
CA ASN A 36 -6.94 -15.22 -6.04
C ASN A 36 -7.33 -14.43 -7.30
N PRO A 37 -7.31 -13.08 -7.26
CA PRO A 37 -7.70 -12.30 -8.42
C PRO A 37 -6.76 -12.62 -9.58
N VAL A 38 -7.35 -13.04 -10.70
CA VAL A 38 -6.62 -13.29 -11.94
C VAL A 38 -6.24 -11.95 -12.56
N VAL A 39 -4.96 -11.78 -12.87
CA VAL A 39 -4.45 -10.61 -13.59
C VAL A 39 -3.87 -11.12 -14.91
N ASP A 40 -4.60 -10.86 -15.99
CA ASP A 40 -4.13 -11.16 -17.34
C ASP A 40 -3.16 -10.08 -17.80
N VAL A 41 -1.90 -10.46 -18.03
CA VAL A 41 -0.83 -9.59 -18.51
C VAL A 41 -0.87 -9.56 -20.04
N PRO A 42 -1.22 -8.42 -20.64
CA PRO A 42 -1.31 -8.30 -22.08
C PRO A 42 0.08 -8.21 -22.72
N LYS A 43 0.12 -8.49 -24.03
CA LYS A 43 1.34 -8.34 -24.84
C LYS A 43 1.74 -6.87 -24.93
N LEU A 44 3.06 -6.63 -24.90
CA LEU A 44 3.66 -5.31 -25.03
C LEU A 44 3.11 -4.58 -26.27
N ARG A 45 2.36 -3.50 -26.05
CA ARG A 45 2.03 -2.52 -27.09
C ARG A 45 2.39 -1.15 -26.53
N HIS A 46 3.26 -0.42 -27.21
CA HIS A 46 3.61 0.98 -26.92
C HIS A 46 4.47 1.30 -25.68
N LEU A 47 5.28 0.35 -25.16
CA LEU A 47 6.22 0.64 -24.07
C LEU A 47 7.58 1.17 -24.58
N ASP A 48 8.04 2.28 -23.99
CA ASP A 48 9.38 2.79 -24.20
C ASP A 48 10.41 1.99 -23.38
N LEU A 49 11.00 0.97 -24.01
CA LEU A 49 12.04 0.15 -23.40
C LEU A 49 13.26 0.97 -22.96
N ALA A 50 13.58 2.09 -23.61
CA ALA A 50 14.70 2.93 -23.21
C ALA A 50 14.46 3.54 -21.81
N SER A 51 13.21 3.96 -21.57
CA SER A 51 12.75 4.49 -20.27
C SER A 51 12.74 3.44 -19.14
N ILE A 52 12.59 2.16 -19.45
CA ILE A 52 12.77 1.06 -18.48
C ILE A 52 14.26 0.80 -18.24
N HIS A 53 15.03 0.71 -19.34
CA HIS A 53 16.44 0.32 -19.34
C HIS A 53 17.34 1.31 -18.61
N GLN A 54 16.99 2.59 -18.54
CA GLN A 54 17.72 3.57 -17.71
C GLN A 54 17.70 3.26 -16.21
N PHE A 55 16.74 2.45 -15.74
CA PHE A 55 16.66 2.02 -14.34
C PHE A 55 17.35 0.69 -14.07
N VAL A 56 17.86 0.02 -15.11
CA VAL A 56 18.57 -1.26 -15.00
C VAL A 56 20.07 -1.01 -15.10
N VAL A 57 20.80 -1.48 -14.10
CA VAL A 57 22.22 -1.19 -13.90
C VAL A 57 23.02 -2.48 -13.77
N MET A 58 24.31 -2.40 -14.12
CA MET A 58 25.22 -3.53 -14.00
C MET A 58 25.92 -3.46 -12.65
N LEU A 59 26.08 -4.61 -12.01
CA LEU A 59 26.86 -4.78 -10.80
C LEU A 59 28.16 -5.53 -11.14
N SER A 60 29.27 -5.06 -10.62
CA SER A 60 30.55 -5.79 -10.60
C SER A 60 30.94 -6.03 -9.16
N PHE A 61 31.43 -7.22 -8.83
CA PHE A 61 31.72 -7.59 -7.45
C PHE A 61 32.71 -8.77 -7.38
N ASN A 62 33.46 -8.86 -6.29
CA ASN A 62 34.40 -9.94 -6.04
C ASN A 62 33.83 -10.94 -5.03
N LYS A 63 33.88 -12.24 -5.37
CA LYS A 63 33.59 -13.34 -4.45
C LYS A 63 34.76 -14.30 -4.47
N ASP A 64 35.34 -14.55 -3.30
CA ASP A 64 36.42 -15.51 -3.11
C ASP A 64 37.58 -15.31 -4.12
N GLY A 65 37.95 -14.04 -4.37
CA GLY A 65 39.03 -13.66 -5.28
C GLY A 65 38.65 -13.62 -6.77
N THR A 66 37.43 -13.99 -7.14
CA THR A 66 36.95 -13.97 -8.53
C THR A 66 35.98 -12.81 -8.76
N ASN A 67 36.19 -12.06 -9.84
CA ASN A 67 35.30 -10.99 -10.25
C ASN A 67 34.11 -11.52 -11.04
N TYR A 68 32.91 -11.17 -10.60
CA TYR A 68 31.63 -11.51 -11.20
C TYR A 68 30.90 -10.25 -11.66
N LYS A 69 29.94 -10.48 -12.54
CA LYS A 69 28.96 -9.47 -12.95
C LYS A 69 27.56 -9.96 -12.65
N GLY A 70 26.69 -9.00 -12.36
CA GLY A 70 25.27 -9.22 -12.16
C GLY A 70 24.47 -8.02 -12.64
N SER A 71 23.16 -8.14 -12.49
CA SER A 71 22.21 -7.08 -12.79
C SER A 71 21.61 -6.54 -11.49
N ALA A 72 21.19 -5.29 -11.52
CA ALA A 72 20.47 -4.65 -10.44
C ALA A 72 19.54 -3.57 -11.03
N PHE A 73 18.62 -3.02 -10.24
CA PHE A 73 17.70 -2.00 -10.73
C PHE A 73 17.17 -1.09 -9.64
N PHE A 74 16.87 0.15 -10.02
CA PHE A 74 16.26 1.12 -9.11
C PHE A 74 14.78 0.81 -8.90
N VAL A 75 14.32 0.91 -7.65
CA VAL A 75 12.91 0.83 -7.26
C VAL A 75 12.52 2.12 -6.53
N VAL A 76 11.36 2.66 -6.88
CA VAL A 76 10.83 3.84 -6.19
C VAL A 76 10.27 3.42 -4.83
N ILE A 77 10.98 3.77 -3.76
CA ILE A 77 10.48 3.66 -2.38
C ILE A 77 10.12 5.07 -1.88
N PRO A 78 8.82 5.39 -1.70
CA PRO A 78 8.39 6.69 -1.19
C PRO A 78 9.02 7.03 0.15
N ASP A 79 9.29 8.32 0.37
CA ASP A 79 9.84 8.86 1.62
C ASP A 79 11.22 8.31 2.06
N SER A 80 11.83 7.41 1.28
CA SER A 80 13.15 6.82 1.60
C SER A 80 14.27 7.87 1.53
N PRO A 81 15.17 7.98 2.52
CA PRO A 81 16.34 8.84 2.41
C PRO A 81 17.40 8.28 1.42
N TYR A 82 17.11 7.17 0.75
CA TYR A 82 17.99 6.49 -0.20
C TYR A 82 17.34 6.36 -1.58
N GLU A 83 18.18 6.25 -2.61
CA GLU A 83 17.86 5.51 -3.82
C GLU A 83 18.06 4.02 -3.53
N VAL A 84 17.03 3.24 -3.83
CA VAL A 84 16.97 1.83 -3.44
C VAL A 84 17.17 0.98 -4.68
N ILE A 85 18.21 0.16 -4.67
CA ILE A 85 18.61 -0.66 -5.80
C ILE A 85 18.47 -2.13 -5.42
N PHE A 86 17.60 -2.85 -6.12
CA PHE A 86 17.36 -4.27 -5.88
C PHE A 86 18.32 -5.11 -6.73
N THR A 87 18.74 -6.26 -6.19
CA THR A 87 19.53 -7.28 -6.88
C THR A 87 19.32 -8.64 -6.21
N ALA A 88 19.90 -9.72 -6.74
CA ALA A 88 19.84 -11.03 -6.12
C ALA A 88 20.72 -11.09 -4.86
N GLY A 89 20.31 -11.83 -3.84
CA GLY A 89 21.08 -12.00 -2.61
C GLY A 89 22.45 -12.60 -2.89
N HIS A 90 22.53 -13.58 -3.78
CA HIS A 90 23.77 -14.27 -4.16
C HIS A 90 24.78 -13.41 -4.95
N ASN A 91 24.38 -12.21 -5.39
CA ASN A 91 25.31 -11.21 -5.93
C ASN A 91 26.06 -10.50 -4.80
N LEU A 92 25.46 -10.38 -3.61
CA LEU A 92 25.97 -9.62 -2.47
C LEU A 92 26.48 -10.51 -1.33
N TYR A 93 26.03 -11.77 -1.28
CA TYR A 93 26.36 -12.73 -0.24
C TYR A 93 26.58 -14.12 -0.82
N THR A 94 27.66 -14.79 -0.43
CA THR A 94 28.08 -16.06 -1.01
C THR A 94 27.40 -17.25 -0.30
N GLN A 95 27.37 -18.40 -0.98
CA GLN A 95 26.96 -19.67 -0.34
C GLN A 95 27.92 -20.08 0.80
N THR A 96 29.16 -19.59 0.77
CA THR A 96 30.16 -19.75 1.84
C THR A 96 29.95 -18.78 3.01
N LYS A 97 28.82 -18.06 3.04
CA LYS A 97 28.40 -17.15 4.10
C LYS A 97 29.29 -15.91 4.27
N ASN A 98 29.79 -15.37 3.16
CA ASN A 98 30.59 -14.15 3.13
C ASN A 98 29.93 -13.08 2.28
N PHE A 99 30.07 -11.80 2.66
CA PHE A 99 29.68 -10.70 1.77
C PHE A 99 30.64 -10.59 0.60
N ALA A 100 30.10 -10.21 -0.56
CA ALA A 100 30.90 -9.83 -1.71
C ALA A 100 31.72 -8.57 -1.38
N THR A 101 32.91 -8.50 -1.95
CA THR A 101 33.83 -7.36 -1.80
C THR A 101 33.95 -6.61 -3.12
N ASP A 102 34.55 -5.42 -3.10
CA ASP A 102 34.75 -4.57 -4.30
C ASP A 102 33.47 -4.41 -5.13
N VAL A 103 32.33 -4.21 -4.44
CA VAL A 103 31.03 -4.04 -5.08
C VAL A 103 31.00 -2.67 -5.76
N ILE A 104 30.77 -2.65 -7.07
CA ILE A 104 30.74 -1.45 -7.90
C ILE A 104 29.45 -1.46 -8.71
N LEU A 105 28.71 -0.35 -8.62
CA LEU A 105 27.59 -0.07 -9.50
C LEU A 105 28.08 0.62 -10.78
N LEU A 106 27.73 0.08 -11.94
CA LEU A 106 28.12 0.61 -13.24
C LEU A 106 26.90 1.22 -13.93
N LEU A 107 26.86 2.55 -13.98
CA LEU A 107 25.83 3.32 -14.64
C LEU A 107 26.22 3.66 -16.09
N PRO A 108 25.23 3.81 -17.01
CA PRO A 108 25.48 4.39 -18.33
C PRO A 108 26.17 5.75 -18.21
N ASN A 109 27.10 6.04 -19.12
CA ASN A 109 27.65 7.38 -19.23
C ASN A 109 26.59 8.32 -19.85
N PRO A 110 26.31 9.49 -19.25
CA PRO A 110 25.40 10.48 -19.84
C PRO A 110 25.86 10.95 -21.22
N ASN A 111 27.17 10.90 -21.49
CA ASN A 111 27.70 11.07 -22.83
C ASN A 111 27.62 9.72 -23.58
N PRO A 112 26.71 9.58 -24.57
CA PRO A 112 26.53 8.32 -25.31
C PRO A 112 27.76 7.92 -26.15
N THR A 113 28.70 8.84 -26.37
CA THR A 113 29.96 8.58 -27.09
C THR A 113 31.07 8.02 -26.18
N SER A 114 30.91 8.11 -24.87
CA SER A 114 31.88 7.57 -23.91
C SER A 114 31.64 6.08 -23.70
N ALA A 115 32.68 5.27 -23.94
CA ALA A 115 32.66 3.84 -23.62
C ALA A 115 32.87 3.55 -22.13
N ILE A 116 33.24 4.56 -21.33
CA ILE A 116 33.58 4.40 -19.91
C ILE A 116 32.32 4.64 -19.07
N PRO A 117 31.81 3.63 -18.34
CA PRO A 117 30.67 3.79 -17.45
C PRO A 117 31.00 4.73 -16.28
N ILE A 118 29.96 5.27 -15.64
CA ILE A 118 30.14 5.87 -14.31
C ILE A 118 30.19 4.73 -13.30
N SER A 119 31.30 4.61 -12.60
CA SER A 119 31.51 3.61 -11.55
C SER A 119 31.26 4.23 -10.18
N ILE A 120 30.38 3.63 -9.38
CA ILE A 120 30.11 4.03 -8.01
C ILE A 120 30.53 2.87 -7.09
N PRO A 121 31.59 3.02 -6.30
CA PRO A 121 31.94 2.01 -5.30
C PRO A 121 30.87 1.98 -4.20
N ILE A 122 30.50 0.77 -3.78
CA ILE A 122 29.47 0.53 -2.77
C ILE A 122 30.16 0.10 -1.48
N SER A 123 29.89 0.81 -0.39
CA SER A 123 30.42 0.44 0.92
C SER A 123 29.60 -0.70 1.55
N PRO A 124 30.20 -1.53 2.43
CA PRO A 124 29.50 -2.64 3.07
C PRO A 124 28.23 -2.22 3.83
N GLU A 125 28.19 -1.03 4.41
CA GLU A 125 27.05 -0.53 5.19
C GLU A 125 25.82 -0.26 4.31
N GLN A 126 26.05 -0.01 3.02
CA GLN A 126 25.01 0.22 2.01
C GLN A 126 24.40 -1.10 1.51
N ILE A 127 25.04 -2.23 1.77
CA ILE A 127 24.58 -3.56 1.36
C ILE A 127 23.62 -4.12 2.42
N LYS A 128 22.49 -4.63 1.95
CA LYS A 128 21.50 -5.37 2.72
C LYS A 128 21.13 -6.64 1.95
N VAL A 129 21.00 -7.74 2.67
CA VAL A 129 20.62 -9.04 2.10
C VAL A 129 19.56 -9.62 3.01
N ALA A 130 18.57 -10.30 2.44
CA ALA A 130 17.47 -10.89 3.19
C ALA A 130 18.01 -11.77 4.33
N ALA A 131 17.49 -11.56 5.54
CA ALA A 131 17.96 -12.30 6.72
C ALA A 131 17.84 -13.82 6.53
N ASP A 132 16.70 -14.26 5.98
CA ASP A 132 16.46 -15.68 5.69
C ASP A 132 17.48 -16.28 4.71
N TYR A 133 17.97 -15.50 3.74
CA TYR A 133 18.99 -15.94 2.79
C TYR A 133 20.39 -15.96 3.40
N VAL A 134 20.69 -15.01 4.29
CA VAL A 134 21.94 -15.00 5.07
C VAL A 134 22.03 -16.24 5.95
N ASP A 135 20.91 -16.62 6.56
CA ASP A 135 20.79 -17.81 7.41
C ASP A 135 20.91 -19.09 6.59
N ASP A 136 20.18 -19.16 5.47
CA ASP A 136 20.15 -20.31 4.56
C ASP A 136 20.17 -19.88 3.07
N PRO A 137 21.36 -19.87 2.43
CA PRO A 137 21.51 -19.51 1.02
C PRO A 137 20.84 -20.46 0.02
N THR A 138 20.16 -21.52 0.48
CA THR A 138 19.36 -22.42 -0.37
C THR A 138 17.90 -21.98 -0.50
N LYS A 139 17.44 -21.01 0.32
CA LYS A 139 16.11 -20.42 0.23
C LYS A 139 15.99 -19.45 -0.95
N HIS A 140 15.76 -19.99 -2.15
CA HIS A 140 15.66 -19.19 -3.38
C HIS A 140 14.53 -18.17 -3.43
N GLU A 141 13.49 -18.29 -2.59
CA GLU A 141 12.46 -17.25 -2.48
C GLU A 141 12.98 -16.00 -1.75
N ASP A 142 13.99 -16.16 -0.91
CA ASP A 142 14.64 -15.08 -0.14
C ASP A 142 15.95 -14.61 -0.79
N ASP A 143 16.32 -15.12 -1.96
CA ASP A 143 17.52 -14.73 -2.70
C ASP A 143 17.37 -13.35 -3.36
N TYR A 144 17.29 -12.32 -2.50
CA TYR A 144 17.28 -10.91 -2.85
C TYR A 144 18.19 -10.11 -1.90
N GLY A 145 18.62 -8.96 -2.40
CA GLY A 145 19.38 -7.98 -1.66
C GLY A 145 19.14 -6.59 -2.19
N VAL A 146 19.55 -5.60 -1.41
CA VAL A 146 19.37 -4.18 -1.70
C VAL A 146 20.67 -3.42 -1.45
N ILE A 147 20.95 -2.47 -2.33
CA ILE A 147 21.98 -1.45 -2.16
C ILE A 147 21.29 -0.10 -1.88
N LEU A 148 21.72 0.57 -0.82
CA LEU A 148 21.17 1.84 -0.36
C LEU A 148 22.13 2.99 -0.66
N LEU A 149 21.82 3.79 -1.69
CA LEU A 149 22.59 4.98 -2.03
C LEU A 149 21.95 6.22 -1.41
N PRO A 150 22.67 7.06 -0.63
CA PRO A 150 22.11 8.28 -0.06
C PRO A 150 21.48 9.18 -1.12
N TRP A 151 20.23 9.57 -0.91
CA TRP A 151 19.50 10.47 -1.80
C TRP A 151 19.52 11.89 -1.25
N ASN A 152 19.97 12.84 -2.05
CA ASN A 152 20.15 14.24 -1.65
C ASN A 152 18.93 15.13 -1.91
N GLY A 153 17.83 14.57 -2.43
CA GLY A 153 16.60 15.32 -2.71
C GLY A 153 16.66 16.26 -3.92
N LYS A 154 17.82 16.45 -4.57
CA LYS A 154 17.99 17.43 -5.65
C LYS A 154 17.58 16.90 -7.02
N GLN A 155 17.69 15.59 -7.21
CA GLN A 155 17.34 14.92 -8.47
C GLN A 155 16.03 14.15 -8.31
N PRO A 156 15.22 14.06 -9.38
CA PRO A 156 14.07 13.17 -9.41
C PRO A 156 14.49 11.75 -9.01
N ARG A 157 13.66 11.06 -8.25
CA ARG A 157 13.92 9.66 -7.92
C ARG A 157 13.93 8.82 -9.19
N ARG A 158 14.90 7.92 -9.29
CA ARG A 158 14.95 6.89 -10.31
C ARG A 158 14.24 5.64 -9.81
N GLY A 159 13.64 4.90 -10.73
CA GLY A 159 13.24 3.54 -10.46
C GLY A 159 11.92 3.14 -11.07
N LEU A 160 11.74 1.83 -11.05
CA LEU A 160 10.52 1.17 -11.44
C LEU A 160 9.52 1.18 -10.28
N GLY A 161 8.24 1.14 -10.65
CA GLY A 161 7.12 1.02 -9.74
C GLY A 161 6.85 -0.44 -9.36
N PHE A 162 5.99 -0.64 -8.36
CA PHE A 162 5.55 -1.96 -7.93
C PHE A 162 4.10 -1.94 -7.43
N LYS A 163 3.47 -3.11 -7.40
CA LYS A 163 2.15 -3.35 -6.79
C LYS A 163 2.23 -4.58 -5.90
N MET A 164 2.15 -4.38 -4.60
CA MET A 164 2.19 -5.44 -3.58
C MET A 164 0.98 -6.38 -3.68
N THR A 165 -0.16 -5.88 -4.17
CA THR A 165 -1.35 -6.72 -4.46
C THR A 165 -1.02 -7.84 -5.43
N HIS A 166 -0.07 -7.64 -6.35
CA HIS A 166 0.36 -8.68 -7.27
C HIS A 166 0.98 -9.88 -6.56
N ALA A 167 1.44 -9.81 -5.31
CA ALA A 167 1.92 -10.99 -4.59
C ALA A 167 0.80 -12.01 -4.29
N PHE A 168 -0.44 -11.51 -4.14
CA PHE A 168 -1.64 -12.31 -3.86
C PHE A 168 -2.49 -12.61 -5.09
N SER A 169 -2.09 -12.09 -6.26
CA SER A 169 -2.77 -12.31 -7.53
C SER A 169 -2.23 -13.52 -8.27
N GLU A 170 -3.09 -14.14 -9.08
CA GLU A 170 -2.68 -15.09 -10.09
C GLU A 170 -2.28 -14.34 -11.36
N LEU A 171 -0.97 -14.08 -11.54
CA LEU A 171 -0.45 -13.40 -12.72
C LEU A 171 -0.41 -14.37 -13.91
N ARG A 172 -1.12 -14.06 -14.99
CA ARG A 172 -1.13 -14.85 -16.24
C ARG A 172 -0.51 -14.04 -17.37
N GLY A 173 0.20 -14.68 -18.29
CA GLY A 173 0.75 -14.00 -19.48
C GLY A 173 2.27 -13.87 -19.45
N GLU A 174 2.80 -12.79 -20.03
CA GLU A 174 4.24 -12.62 -20.27
C GLU A 174 4.94 -11.85 -19.13
N ALA A 175 5.99 -12.42 -18.58
CA ALA A 175 6.98 -11.74 -17.75
C ALA A 175 8.18 -11.32 -18.61
N ASN A 176 8.67 -10.11 -18.36
CA ASN A 176 9.83 -9.54 -19.04
C ASN A 176 10.98 -9.38 -18.05
N VAL A 177 12.19 -9.69 -18.49
CA VAL A 177 13.42 -9.61 -17.71
C VAL A 177 14.40 -8.70 -18.44
N SER A 178 14.64 -7.51 -17.89
CA SER A 178 15.63 -6.57 -18.43
C SER A 178 16.96 -6.76 -17.69
N CYS A 179 18.01 -7.19 -18.38
CA CYS A 179 19.21 -7.75 -17.75
C CYS A 179 20.51 -7.34 -18.45
N TYR A 180 21.63 -7.53 -17.76
CA TYR A 180 22.96 -7.56 -18.36
C TYR A 180 23.44 -9.01 -18.48
N ARG A 181 23.94 -9.37 -19.66
CA ARG A 181 24.63 -10.64 -19.88
C ARG A 181 26.11 -10.46 -19.56
N ASP A 182 26.87 -11.54 -19.40
CA ASP A 182 28.32 -11.49 -19.14
C ASP A 182 29.11 -10.57 -20.11
N ARG A 183 28.68 -10.54 -21.37
CA ARG A 183 29.29 -9.73 -22.46
C ARG A 183 28.60 -8.38 -22.70
N SER A 184 27.52 -8.06 -21.98
CA SER A 184 26.87 -6.76 -22.12
C SER A 184 27.80 -5.63 -21.66
N LEU A 185 27.62 -4.45 -22.24
CA LEU A 185 28.26 -3.22 -21.78
C LEU A 185 27.27 -2.46 -20.87
N PRO A 186 27.74 -1.75 -19.83
CA PRO A 186 26.89 -0.88 -19.02
C PRO A 186 26.07 0.09 -19.89
N GLY A 187 24.82 0.33 -19.52
CA GLY A 187 23.90 1.16 -20.31
C GLY A 187 23.24 0.46 -21.49
N ARG A 188 23.57 -0.81 -21.75
CA ARG A 188 22.97 -1.62 -22.82
C ARG A 188 22.35 -2.90 -22.27
N PRO A 189 21.37 -2.81 -21.35
CA PRO A 189 20.64 -3.98 -20.93
C PRO A 189 19.83 -4.55 -22.10
N VAL A 190 19.55 -5.84 -22.03
CA VAL A 190 18.77 -6.58 -23.01
C VAL A 190 17.54 -7.16 -22.32
N MET A 191 16.48 -7.34 -23.09
CA MET A 191 15.24 -7.91 -22.59
C MET A 191 15.13 -9.38 -23.00
N SER A 192 14.63 -10.20 -22.09
CA SER A 192 14.15 -11.56 -22.35
C SER A 192 12.70 -11.67 -21.89
N THR A 193 11.87 -12.36 -22.65
CA THR A 193 10.43 -12.49 -22.39
C THR A 193 10.07 -13.96 -22.30
N GLY A 194 9.14 -14.30 -21.41
CA GLY A 194 8.58 -15.64 -21.31
C GLY A 194 7.26 -15.65 -20.55
N LEU A 195 6.50 -16.72 -20.72
CA LEU A 195 5.25 -16.96 -20.02
C LEU A 195 5.49 -17.26 -18.54
N ILE A 196 4.61 -16.72 -17.70
CA ILE A 196 4.52 -17.04 -16.28
C ILE A 196 3.99 -18.48 -16.13
N VAL A 197 4.62 -19.26 -15.24
CA VAL A 197 4.24 -20.64 -14.92
C VAL A 197 3.39 -20.61 -13.65
N VAL A 198 2.10 -20.35 -13.86
CA VAL A 198 1.13 -19.98 -12.83
C VAL A 198 1.03 -20.99 -11.69
N ASP A 199 0.94 -22.29 -12.01
CA ASP A 199 0.74 -23.41 -11.08
C ASP A 199 1.92 -23.67 -10.13
N LYS A 200 2.97 -22.88 -10.26
CA LYS A 200 4.23 -23.01 -9.51
C LYS A 200 4.66 -21.70 -8.86
N CYS A 201 3.90 -20.63 -9.05
CA CYS A 201 4.15 -19.38 -8.36
C CYS A 201 3.62 -19.47 -6.92
N THR A 202 4.37 -18.87 -6.00
CA THR A 202 3.94 -18.68 -4.59
C THR A 202 3.82 -17.19 -4.31
N GLU A 203 3.41 -16.81 -3.09
CA GLU A 203 3.40 -15.41 -2.66
C GLU A 203 4.81 -14.79 -2.71
N ASN A 204 5.86 -15.58 -2.45
CA ASN A 204 7.24 -15.10 -2.34
C ASN A 204 8.11 -15.44 -3.56
N GLN A 205 7.63 -16.27 -4.50
CA GLN A 205 8.40 -16.66 -5.67
C GLN A 205 7.56 -16.65 -6.94
N LEU A 206 8.09 -16.00 -7.98
CA LEU A 206 7.55 -16.01 -9.32
C LEU A 206 8.35 -16.99 -10.19
N MET A 207 7.67 -17.78 -11.02
CA MET A 207 8.30 -18.65 -12.00
C MET A 207 7.83 -18.33 -13.43
N TYR A 208 8.76 -18.34 -14.38
CA TYR A 208 8.50 -17.96 -15.77
C TYR A 208 9.52 -18.62 -16.72
N ASN A 209 9.15 -18.78 -17.99
CA ASN A 209 9.98 -19.50 -18.98
C ASN A 209 10.85 -18.60 -19.87
N ALA A 210 11.13 -17.37 -19.43
CA ALA A 210 12.06 -16.48 -20.12
C ALA A 210 13.47 -17.09 -20.12
N LYS A 211 14.17 -17.03 -21.27
CA LYS A 211 15.54 -17.55 -21.37
C LYS A 211 16.50 -16.61 -20.66
N THR A 212 17.25 -17.14 -19.70
CA THR A 212 18.23 -16.38 -18.92
C THR A 212 19.59 -17.08 -18.96
N GLU A 213 20.66 -16.32 -18.81
CA GLU A 213 22.04 -16.82 -18.81
C GLU A 213 22.86 -16.16 -17.69
N GLY A 214 24.17 -16.48 -17.64
CA GLY A 214 25.10 -15.84 -16.71
C GLY A 214 25.07 -14.31 -16.82
N GLY A 215 25.09 -13.64 -15.67
CA GLY A 215 24.99 -12.17 -15.55
C GLY A 215 23.57 -11.65 -15.29
N ASN A 216 22.53 -12.43 -15.60
CA ASN A 216 21.14 -11.97 -15.45
C ASN A 216 20.69 -11.84 -13.99
N SER A 217 21.33 -12.52 -13.04
CA SER A 217 20.96 -12.49 -11.62
C SER A 217 20.82 -11.08 -11.09
N GLY A 218 19.71 -10.81 -10.41
CA GLY A 218 19.32 -9.52 -9.85
C GLY A 218 18.57 -8.60 -10.80
N SER A 219 18.24 -9.07 -12.01
CA SER A 219 17.43 -8.30 -12.96
C SER A 219 16.00 -8.09 -12.47
N PRO A 220 15.36 -6.94 -12.82
CA PRO A 220 13.94 -6.77 -12.61
C PRO A 220 13.17 -7.73 -13.52
N VAL A 221 12.20 -8.42 -12.91
CA VAL A 221 11.12 -9.10 -13.62
C VAL A 221 9.91 -8.21 -13.55
N TRP A 222 9.40 -7.79 -14.70
CA TRP A 222 8.32 -6.81 -14.80
C TRP A 222 7.25 -7.25 -15.79
N ILE A 223 6.05 -6.72 -15.57
CA ILE A 223 4.88 -6.92 -16.42
C ILE A 223 4.37 -5.55 -16.89
N ALA A 224 3.71 -5.55 -18.04
CA ALA A 224 2.97 -4.39 -18.51
C ALA A 224 1.61 -4.34 -17.79
N ASP A 225 1.27 -3.18 -17.27
CA ASP A 225 -0.04 -2.88 -16.70
C ASP A 225 -0.78 -1.97 -17.68
N VAL A 226 -1.66 -2.55 -18.50
CA VAL A 226 -2.35 -1.81 -19.56
C VAL A 226 -3.46 -0.92 -19.04
N GLU A 227 -4.05 -1.23 -17.88
CA GLU A 227 -5.06 -0.35 -17.29
C GLU A 227 -4.44 0.96 -16.83
N ALA A 228 -3.21 0.90 -16.32
CA ALA A 228 -2.46 2.07 -15.87
C ALA A 228 -1.55 2.67 -16.95
N ASP A 229 -1.34 2.00 -18.10
CA ASP A 229 -0.28 2.31 -19.07
C ASP A 229 1.10 2.41 -18.40
N GLU A 230 1.38 1.48 -17.48
CA GLU A 230 2.56 1.48 -16.62
C GLU A 230 3.35 0.17 -16.70
N VAL A 231 4.59 0.22 -16.20
CA VAL A 231 5.43 -0.96 -15.98
C VAL A 231 5.54 -1.22 -14.49
N VAL A 232 5.24 -2.45 -14.09
CA VAL A 232 5.24 -2.87 -12.70
C VAL A 232 6.26 -3.99 -12.51
N VAL A 233 7.25 -3.77 -11.65
CA VAL A 233 8.15 -4.84 -11.21
C VAL A 233 7.41 -5.76 -10.26
N VAL A 234 7.55 -7.05 -10.50
CA VAL A 234 6.89 -8.11 -9.74
C VAL A 234 7.87 -9.07 -9.06
N ALA A 235 9.11 -9.17 -9.54
CA ALA A 235 10.13 -9.99 -8.88
C ALA A 235 11.57 -9.52 -9.16
N VAL A 236 12.51 -10.01 -8.35
CA VAL A 236 13.96 -9.95 -8.57
C VAL A 236 14.40 -11.31 -9.11
N HIS A 237 14.92 -11.36 -10.34
CA HIS A 237 15.38 -12.62 -10.92
C HIS A 237 16.59 -13.17 -10.15
N ASN A 238 16.58 -14.45 -9.78
CA ASN A 238 17.63 -15.04 -8.97
C ASN A 238 18.05 -16.47 -9.38
N LEU A 239 17.22 -17.21 -10.09
CA LEU A 239 17.56 -18.56 -10.53
C LEU A 239 17.26 -18.74 -12.02
N LYS A 240 18.27 -19.18 -12.76
CA LYS A 240 18.10 -19.60 -14.16
C LYS A 240 17.32 -20.90 -14.26
N THR A 241 16.82 -21.20 -15.44
CA THR A 241 16.27 -22.53 -15.75
C THR A 241 17.38 -23.58 -15.66
N GLU A 242 17.27 -24.53 -14.74
CA GLU A 242 18.11 -25.74 -14.71
C GLU A 242 17.67 -26.74 -15.80
N PRO A 243 18.59 -27.57 -16.34
CA PRO A 243 18.22 -28.66 -17.24
C PRO A 243 17.17 -29.57 -16.60
N GLY A 244 16.00 -29.71 -17.22
CA GLY A 244 14.87 -30.48 -16.69
C GLY A 244 13.95 -29.72 -15.72
N SER A 245 14.26 -28.46 -15.38
CA SER A 245 13.37 -27.60 -14.60
C SER A 245 12.35 -26.86 -15.46
N LEU A 246 11.28 -26.39 -14.81
CA LEU A 246 10.10 -25.79 -15.46
C LEU A 246 10.25 -24.30 -15.82
N GLY A 247 11.36 -23.64 -15.46
CA GLY A 247 11.57 -22.23 -15.78
C GLY A 247 12.59 -21.51 -14.90
N SER A 248 12.82 -20.24 -15.21
CA SER A 248 13.56 -19.29 -14.39
C SER A 248 12.69 -18.80 -13.22
N ARG A 249 13.34 -18.36 -12.13
CA ARG A 249 12.66 -17.90 -10.92
C ARG A 249 13.12 -16.51 -10.50
N GLY A 250 12.28 -15.85 -9.70
CA GLY A 250 12.66 -14.65 -8.98
C GLY A 250 11.90 -14.49 -7.66
N SER A 251 12.54 -13.85 -6.69
CA SER A 251 11.93 -13.42 -5.43
C SER A 251 10.86 -12.38 -5.72
N ARG A 252 9.60 -12.71 -5.42
CA ARG A 252 8.45 -11.85 -5.70
C ARG A 252 8.46 -10.63 -4.77
N LEU A 253 8.04 -9.48 -5.25
CA LEU A 253 7.87 -8.27 -4.41
C LEU A 253 6.63 -8.43 -3.51
N SER A 254 6.78 -9.30 -2.50
CA SER A 254 5.76 -9.65 -1.53
C SER A 254 5.77 -8.72 -0.32
N PRO A 255 4.73 -8.75 0.54
CA PRO A 255 4.76 -8.03 1.80
C PRO A 255 5.95 -8.38 2.68
N LYS A 256 6.36 -9.67 2.71
CA LYS A 256 7.55 -10.14 3.44
C LYS A 256 8.78 -9.34 3.00
N LEU A 257 9.08 -9.38 1.69
CA LEU A 257 10.23 -8.70 1.10
C LEU A 257 10.16 -7.19 1.33
N LEU A 258 9.03 -6.56 1.00
CA LEU A 258 8.91 -5.10 1.05
C LEU A 258 8.96 -4.56 2.49
N ARG A 259 8.39 -5.26 3.48
CA ARG A 259 8.51 -4.86 4.90
C ARG A 259 9.95 -4.88 5.38
N GLU A 260 10.74 -5.88 4.98
CA GLU A 260 12.17 -5.93 5.31
C GLU A 260 12.91 -4.74 4.69
N VAL A 261 12.65 -4.45 3.42
CA VAL A 261 13.21 -3.28 2.72
C VAL A 261 12.82 -1.96 3.41
N TYR A 262 11.56 -1.80 3.82
CA TYR A 262 11.10 -0.63 4.56
C TYR A 262 11.81 -0.47 5.91
N GLY A 263 12.10 -1.59 6.59
CA GLY A 263 12.94 -1.60 7.78
C GLY A 263 14.36 -1.11 7.49
N TRP A 264 14.99 -1.60 6.41
CA TRP A 264 16.35 -1.20 6.04
C TRP A 264 16.48 0.28 5.67
N VAL A 265 15.48 0.85 4.99
CA VAL A 265 15.49 2.28 4.65
C VAL A 265 15.06 3.17 5.82
N GLY A 266 14.64 2.59 6.95
CA GLY A 266 14.23 3.31 8.14
C GLY A 266 12.90 4.04 7.99
N LEU A 267 11.94 3.49 7.22
CA LEU A 267 10.61 4.08 7.13
C LEU A 267 9.84 3.90 8.44
N ASP A 268 9.30 5.00 8.94
CA ASP A 268 8.40 5.00 10.09
C ASP A 268 6.98 4.61 9.64
N THR A 269 6.75 3.29 9.58
CA THR A 269 5.48 2.69 9.14
C THR A 269 4.44 2.57 10.25
N LYS A 270 4.87 2.52 11.53
CA LYS A 270 3.97 2.28 12.66
C LYS A 270 3.18 3.54 13.01
N LYS A 271 1.86 3.49 12.86
CA LYS A 271 0.96 4.62 13.14
C LYS A 271 -0.24 4.20 13.96
N LYS A 272 -0.80 5.19 14.64
CA LYS A 272 -2.12 5.12 15.27
C LYS A 272 -3.03 6.12 14.61
N ILE A 273 -4.23 5.69 14.27
CA ILE A 273 -5.18 6.53 13.55
C ILE A 273 -6.10 7.19 14.58
N ARG A 274 -5.88 8.49 14.82
CA ARG A 274 -6.65 9.30 15.77
C ARG A 274 -7.68 10.16 15.03
N ALA A 275 -8.91 10.18 15.52
CA ALA A 275 -9.92 11.12 15.04
C ALA A 275 -9.46 12.55 15.31
N GLN A 276 -9.61 13.42 14.30
CA GLN A 276 -9.25 14.81 14.40
C GLN A 276 -10.39 15.72 14.01
N ASN A 277 -10.45 16.86 14.68
CA ASN A 277 -11.40 17.90 14.34
C ASN A 277 -10.88 18.73 13.18
N ILE A 278 -11.53 18.62 12.03
CA ILE A 278 -11.17 19.33 10.80
C ILE A 278 -11.87 20.67 10.65
N SER A 279 -12.93 20.95 11.43
CA SER A 279 -13.65 22.23 11.36
C SER A 279 -12.98 23.32 12.22
N LYS A 280 -12.91 24.55 11.69
CA LYS A 280 -12.46 25.74 12.44
C LYS A 280 -13.51 26.22 13.45
N THR A 281 -14.78 25.88 13.23
CA THR A 281 -15.93 26.29 14.06
C THR A 281 -16.48 25.14 14.88
N ALA A 282 -15.63 24.16 15.17
CA ALA A 282 -16.12 22.87 15.57
C ALA A 282 -16.88 22.90 16.90
N ARG A 283 -18.17 22.55 16.83
CA ARG A 283 -19.04 22.38 17.99
C ARG A 283 -18.79 21.08 18.76
N ILE A 284 -17.96 20.19 18.21
CA ILE A 284 -17.66 18.87 18.78
C ILE A 284 -16.33 18.94 19.50
N VAL A 285 -16.34 18.72 20.82
CA VAL A 285 -15.13 18.58 21.62
C VAL A 285 -14.73 17.11 21.64
N LEU A 286 -13.59 16.79 21.03
CA LEU A 286 -13.04 15.44 21.13
C LEU A 286 -12.48 15.21 22.55
N PRO A 287 -12.63 14.00 23.13
CA PRO A 287 -12.07 13.68 24.43
C PRO A 287 -10.56 14.01 24.50
N PRO A 288 -10.06 14.54 25.64
CA PRO A 288 -8.63 14.79 25.82
C PRO A 288 -7.76 13.54 25.60
N SER A 289 -8.29 12.39 26.03
CA SER A 289 -7.70 11.06 25.81
C SER A 289 -7.62 10.63 24.33
N GLY A 290 -8.26 11.38 23.43
CA GLY A 290 -8.41 11.03 22.02
C GLY A 290 -9.46 9.94 21.76
N LEU A 291 -9.86 9.85 20.49
CA LEU A 291 -10.62 8.74 19.92
C LEU A 291 -9.76 8.14 18.81
N TYR A 292 -9.66 6.82 18.79
CA TYR A 292 -8.78 6.10 17.88
C TYR A 292 -9.54 4.98 17.18
N VAL A 293 -9.07 4.62 15.99
CA VAL A 293 -9.51 3.42 15.29
C VAL A 293 -9.00 2.18 16.04
N THR A 294 -9.89 1.23 16.30
CA THR A 294 -9.61 -0.02 17.01
C THR A 294 -10.22 -1.23 16.32
N PHE A 295 -9.44 -2.32 16.26
CA PHE A 295 -9.87 -3.67 15.90
C PHE A 295 -9.73 -4.59 17.13
N GLU A 296 -10.71 -4.58 18.04
CA GLU A 296 -10.70 -5.40 19.28
C GLU A 296 -11.76 -6.51 19.21
N GLY A 297 -11.48 -7.57 18.44
CA GLY A 297 -12.33 -8.76 18.32
C GLY A 297 -13.66 -8.57 17.59
N SER A 298 -14.03 -7.33 17.23
CA SER A 298 -15.07 -7.07 16.24
C SER A 298 -14.48 -7.25 14.86
N GLY A 299 -15.12 -8.04 13.98
CA GLY A 299 -14.69 -8.25 12.59
C GLY A 299 -14.62 -6.98 11.73
N PHE A 300 -14.83 -5.79 12.31
CA PHE A 300 -14.70 -4.49 11.68
C PHE A 300 -14.19 -3.43 12.67
N ALA A 301 -13.64 -2.34 12.13
CA ALA A 301 -13.06 -1.22 12.85
C ALA A 301 -14.10 -0.39 13.60
N ARG A 302 -13.75 0.06 14.81
CA ARG A 302 -14.58 0.96 15.62
C ARG A 302 -13.79 2.16 16.11
N LEU A 303 -14.49 3.19 16.59
CA LEU A 303 -13.85 4.24 17.37
C LEU A 303 -13.95 3.91 18.85
N GLN A 304 -12.84 4.11 19.56
CA GLN A 304 -12.76 3.90 21.01
C GLN A 304 -11.84 4.95 21.64
N ARG A 305 -12.09 5.27 22.92
CA ARG A 305 -11.18 6.09 23.73
C ARG A 305 -9.95 5.26 24.11
N GLY A 306 -8.78 5.89 24.19
CA GLY A 306 -7.56 5.22 24.69
C GLY A 306 -6.42 5.22 23.67
N THR A 307 -5.72 4.09 23.56
CA THR A 307 -4.44 4.03 22.82
C THR A 307 -4.59 3.71 21.33
N GLY A 308 -5.73 3.18 20.89
CA GLY A 308 -5.96 2.76 19.51
C GLY A 308 -5.23 1.47 19.10
N THR A 309 -5.65 0.91 17.97
CA THR A 309 -4.87 -0.12 17.26
C THR A 309 -3.65 0.53 16.61
N GLU A 310 -2.52 -0.16 16.71
CA GLU A 310 -1.33 0.17 15.95
C GLU A 310 -1.40 -0.47 14.57
N PHE A 311 -1.07 0.32 13.55
CA PHE A 311 -1.10 -0.07 12.15
C PHE A 311 0.28 0.06 11.54
N ASP A 312 0.63 -0.87 10.66
CA ASP A 312 1.64 -0.60 9.63
C ASP A 312 0.98 0.15 8.48
N VAL A 313 1.51 1.34 8.17
CA VAL A 313 1.11 2.15 7.02
C VAL A 313 2.17 2.00 5.95
N LEU A 314 1.90 1.13 4.98
CA LEU A 314 2.90 0.67 4.03
C LEU A 314 2.62 1.24 2.64
N PRO A 315 3.61 1.79 1.92
CA PRO A 315 3.50 1.92 0.48
C PRO A 315 3.19 0.54 -0.12
N ALA A 316 2.14 0.44 -0.93
CA ALA A 316 1.66 -0.83 -1.45
C ALA A 316 1.48 -0.81 -2.97
N GLN A 317 1.29 0.37 -3.55
CA GLN A 317 1.37 0.58 -5.00
C GLN A 317 2.09 1.91 -5.24
N VAL A 318 3.14 1.84 -6.05
CA VAL A 318 3.98 2.98 -6.37
C VAL A 318 4.18 3.01 -7.87
N ALA A 319 3.80 4.12 -8.50
CA ALA A 319 4.04 4.34 -9.93
C ALA A 319 5.55 4.43 -10.22
N SER A 320 5.95 4.02 -11.42
CA SER A 320 7.31 4.18 -11.91
C SER A 320 7.70 5.65 -12.04
N ALA A 321 8.99 5.99 -11.94
CA ALA A 321 9.46 7.37 -12.07
C ALA A 321 9.21 7.99 -13.47
N ILE A 322 8.92 7.16 -14.48
CA ILE A 322 8.51 7.58 -15.83
C ILE A 322 7.00 7.74 -15.98
N SER A 323 6.21 7.31 -15.01
CA SER A 323 4.76 7.48 -15.04
C SER A 323 4.37 8.93 -14.77
N THR A 324 3.38 9.41 -15.51
CA THR A 324 2.77 10.72 -15.30
C THR A 324 1.78 10.73 -14.14
N SER A 325 1.29 9.56 -13.69
CA SER A 325 0.31 9.46 -12.60
C SER A 325 0.91 9.92 -11.27
N GLY A 326 2.19 9.56 -11.03
CA GLY A 326 2.88 9.80 -9.76
C GLY A 326 2.15 9.22 -8.54
N THR A 327 1.18 8.33 -8.77
CA THR A 327 0.24 7.91 -7.73
C THR A 327 0.92 6.93 -6.78
N ILE A 328 0.83 7.23 -5.48
CA ILE A 328 1.25 6.34 -4.41
C ILE A 328 0.01 5.95 -3.62
N ARG A 329 -0.26 4.64 -3.56
CA ARG A 329 -1.30 4.07 -2.69
C ARG A 329 -0.65 3.26 -1.59
N TYR A 330 -1.25 3.36 -0.41
CA TYR A 330 -0.82 2.76 0.82
C TYR A 330 -1.81 1.67 1.24
N ALA A 331 -1.36 0.77 2.10
CA ALA A 331 -2.20 -0.21 2.79
C ALA A 331 -2.01 -0.06 4.30
N LEU A 332 -3.05 -0.41 5.06
CA LEU A 332 -2.95 -0.56 6.52
C LEU A 332 -2.88 -2.05 6.84
N ALA A 333 -1.92 -2.45 7.66
CA ALA A 333 -1.87 -3.79 8.23
C ALA A 333 -1.95 -3.77 9.75
N VAL A 334 -2.55 -4.82 10.33
CA VAL A 334 -2.63 -5.09 11.77
C VAL A 334 -2.06 -6.50 11.97
N GLY A 335 -0.79 -6.57 12.36
CA GLY A 335 -0.06 -7.84 12.29
C GLY A 335 0.01 -8.32 10.83
N GLU A 336 -0.42 -9.55 10.58
CA GLU A 336 -0.43 -10.14 9.23
C GLU A 336 -1.71 -9.87 8.42
N GLN A 337 -2.71 -9.22 9.02
CA GLN A 337 -3.98 -8.93 8.34
C GLN A 337 -3.98 -7.52 7.75
N TRP A 338 -4.76 -7.32 6.69
CA TRP A 338 -4.90 -6.07 5.95
C TRP A 338 -6.26 -5.43 6.21
N VAL A 339 -6.30 -4.10 6.26
CA VAL A 339 -7.57 -3.38 6.36
C VAL A 339 -8.18 -3.24 4.97
N LYS A 340 -9.30 -3.95 4.74
CA LYS A 340 -10.14 -3.80 3.55
C LYS A 340 -11.24 -2.77 3.83
N PHE A 341 -11.37 -1.80 2.94
CA PHE A 341 -12.43 -0.80 2.97
C PHE A 341 -13.66 -1.32 2.20
N SER A 342 -14.64 -1.84 2.93
CA SER A 342 -15.93 -2.27 2.35
C SER A 342 -16.83 -1.05 2.18
N VAL A 343 -16.81 -0.49 0.96
CA VAL A 343 -17.63 0.67 0.58
C VAL A 343 -19.12 0.36 0.73
N GLU A 344 -19.56 -0.81 0.26
CA GLU A 344 -20.96 -1.25 0.32
C GLU A 344 -21.49 -1.29 1.77
N ASN A 345 -20.71 -1.83 2.69
CA ASN A 345 -21.10 -1.95 4.10
C ASN A 345 -20.68 -0.74 4.94
N GLN A 346 -20.01 0.26 4.35
CA GLN A 346 -19.38 1.40 5.02
C GLN A 346 -18.51 1.00 6.22
N GLN A 347 -17.75 -0.09 6.07
CA GLN A 347 -16.93 -0.67 7.13
C GLN A 347 -15.47 -0.80 6.69
N ALA A 348 -14.56 -0.79 7.67
CA ALA A 348 -13.20 -1.25 7.50
C ALA A 348 -13.08 -2.59 8.22
N ILE A 349 -12.68 -3.65 7.53
CA ILE A 349 -12.58 -5.02 8.05
C ILE A 349 -11.16 -5.56 7.91
N LEU A 350 -10.79 -6.57 8.69
CA LEU A 350 -9.53 -7.28 8.52
C LEU A 350 -9.71 -8.43 7.53
N VAL A 351 -8.75 -8.58 6.62
CA VAL A 351 -8.67 -9.68 5.65
C VAL A 351 -7.25 -10.21 5.58
N ASP A 352 -7.08 -11.47 5.20
CA ASP A 352 -5.75 -12.11 5.20
C ASP A 352 -4.92 -11.77 3.95
N LYS A 353 -5.58 -11.49 2.82
CA LYS A 353 -4.91 -11.15 1.56
C LYS A 353 -5.05 -9.66 1.23
N LEU A 354 -3.96 -9.03 0.81
CA LEU A 354 -4.01 -7.66 0.32
C LEU A 354 -4.69 -7.61 -1.04
N VAL A 355 -5.78 -6.85 -1.14
CA VAL A 355 -6.55 -6.65 -2.38
C VAL A 355 -6.69 -5.15 -2.70
N GLU A 356 -7.15 -4.82 -3.90
CA GLU A 356 -7.31 -3.42 -4.35
C GLU A 356 -8.17 -2.56 -3.41
N SER A 357 -9.20 -3.13 -2.80
CA SER A 357 -10.05 -2.44 -1.80
C SER A 357 -9.37 -2.22 -0.44
N CYS A 358 -8.13 -2.67 -0.26
CA CYS A 358 -7.29 -2.33 0.90
C CYS A 358 -6.44 -1.07 0.65
N LEU A 359 -6.33 -0.65 -0.61
CA LEU A 359 -5.42 0.42 -1.02
C LEU A 359 -6.08 1.80 -0.91
N PHE A 360 -5.36 2.75 -0.33
CA PHE A 360 -5.82 4.13 -0.14
C PHE A 360 -4.74 5.15 -0.52
N VAL A 361 -5.15 6.37 -0.86
CA VAL A 361 -4.22 7.49 -1.09
C VAL A 361 -4.09 8.31 0.19
N LYS A 362 -2.85 8.64 0.56
CA LYS A 362 -2.52 9.58 1.64
C LYS A 362 -2.50 11.00 1.08
N GLN A 363 -3.45 11.85 1.49
CA GLN A 363 -3.44 13.26 1.11
C GLN A 363 -2.87 14.15 2.22
N THR A 364 -1.80 14.89 1.93
CA THR A 364 -1.25 15.91 2.84
C THR A 364 -2.08 17.19 2.78
N MET A 365 -2.44 17.75 3.94
CA MET A 365 -3.19 19.01 4.02
C MET A 365 -2.38 20.20 3.46
N LYS A 366 -3.02 21.07 2.66
CA LYS A 366 -2.41 22.26 2.03
C LYS A 366 -1.85 23.31 3.01
N ASN A 367 -2.13 23.21 4.32
CA ASN A 367 -1.56 24.08 5.35
C ASN A 367 -0.82 23.24 6.42
N PRO A 368 0.40 22.75 6.10
CA PRO A 368 1.17 21.89 6.99
C PRO A 368 1.68 22.62 8.24
N LEU A 369 1.75 23.96 8.24
CA LEU A 369 2.24 24.73 9.39
C LEU A 369 1.31 24.66 10.61
N LEU A 370 0.01 24.41 10.41
CA LEU A 370 -0.93 24.28 11.52
C LEU A 370 -1.14 22.82 11.95
N LYS A 371 -1.02 21.86 11.02
CA LYS A 371 -1.42 20.45 11.23
C LYS A 371 -0.60 19.49 10.33
N PRO A 372 0.73 19.36 10.52
CA PRO A 372 1.62 18.58 9.62
C PRO A 372 1.37 17.06 9.65
N HIS A 373 0.65 16.57 10.66
CA HIS A 373 0.43 15.13 10.89
C HIS A 373 -0.93 14.62 10.43
N ILE A 374 -1.73 15.43 9.74
CA ILE A 374 -3.07 15.01 9.27
C ILE A 374 -2.98 14.56 7.82
N ALA A 375 -3.30 13.29 7.62
CA ALA A 375 -3.56 12.72 6.30
C ALA A 375 -5.01 12.25 6.19
N TYR A 376 -5.63 12.50 5.03
CA TYR A 376 -6.89 11.84 4.69
C TYR A 376 -6.61 10.50 4.04
N ILE A 377 -7.46 9.52 4.36
CA ILE A 377 -7.50 8.21 3.72
C ILE A 377 -8.56 8.29 2.61
N GLY A 378 -8.10 8.42 1.37
CA GLY A 378 -8.94 8.39 0.18
C GLY A 378 -9.03 6.97 -0.38
N VAL A 379 -10.24 6.43 -0.56
CA VAL A 379 -10.53 5.11 -1.13
C VAL A 379 -11.22 5.32 -2.48
N GLU A 380 -10.71 4.68 -3.55
CA GLU A 380 -11.25 4.77 -4.93
C GLU A 380 -11.42 6.20 -5.49
N GLU A 381 -10.56 7.14 -5.08
CA GLU A 381 -10.57 8.58 -5.46
C GLU A 381 -11.86 9.35 -5.13
N LYS A 382 -12.90 8.67 -4.65
CA LYS A 382 -14.23 9.22 -4.41
C LYS A 382 -14.64 9.13 -2.95
N TYR A 383 -14.10 8.17 -2.20
CA TYR A 383 -14.49 7.93 -0.82
C TYR A 383 -13.44 8.42 0.16
N PHE A 384 -13.90 8.99 1.28
CA PHE A 384 -13.05 9.38 2.39
C PHE A 384 -13.47 8.65 3.66
N LEU A 385 -12.48 8.23 4.45
CA LEU A 385 -12.74 7.73 5.78
C LEU A 385 -13.15 8.89 6.70
N LYS A 386 -14.39 8.88 7.16
CA LYS A 386 -14.88 9.80 8.21
C LYS A 386 -14.89 9.09 9.55
N MET A 387 -14.40 9.82 10.55
CA MET A 387 -14.51 9.46 11.97
C MET A 387 -15.46 10.44 12.65
N ASP A 388 -16.62 9.95 13.11
CA ASP A 388 -17.61 10.73 13.85
C ASP A 388 -17.42 10.58 15.37
N GLY A 389 -16.75 11.56 15.97
CA GLY A 389 -16.56 11.68 17.41
C GLY A 389 -17.71 12.38 18.15
N SER A 390 -18.70 12.95 17.45
CA SER A 390 -19.82 13.71 18.07
C SER A 390 -20.68 12.86 19.00
N LYS A 391 -20.62 11.56 18.78
CA LYS A 391 -21.34 10.52 19.51
C LYS A 391 -20.67 10.12 20.82
N PHE A 392 -19.51 10.68 21.16
CA PHE A 392 -18.81 10.44 22.41
C PHE A 392 -18.94 11.65 23.33
N GLN A 393 -19.35 11.41 24.57
CA GLN A 393 -19.43 12.39 25.62
C GLN A 393 -18.16 12.36 26.47
N ALA A 394 -17.80 13.49 27.08
CA ALA A 394 -16.59 13.59 27.91
C ALA A 394 -16.56 12.57 29.06
N HIS A 395 -17.75 12.19 29.57
CA HIS A 395 -17.94 11.27 30.67
C HIS A 395 -18.18 9.81 30.25
N ASP A 396 -18.16 9.48 28.95
CA ASP A 396 -18.26 8.08 28.51
C ASP A 396 -17.07 7.27 29.07
N PRO A 397 -17.26 6.03 29.56
CA PRO A 397 -16.15 5.24 30.08
C PRO A 397 -15.12 4.92 28.97
N PRO A 398 -13.83 4.67 29.32
CA PRO A 398 -12.81 4.32 28.33
C PRO A 398 -13.15 3.08 27.49
N SER A 399 -13.93 2.16 28.04
CA SER A 399 -14.42 0.95 27.38
C SER A 399 -15.62 1.20 26.45
N PHE A 400 -16.15 2.43 26.38
CA PHE A 400 -17.27 2.75 25.51
C PHE A 400 -16.86 2.65 24.03
N ARG A 401 -17.62 1.88 23.27
CA ARG A 401 -17.35 1.60 21.84
C ARG A 401 -18.52 2.09 21.00
N ARG A 402 -18.21 2.73 19.86
CA ARG A 402 -19.21 3.03 18.83
C ARG A 402 -18.66 2.79 17.44
N SER A 403 -19.54 2.32 16.55
CA SER A 403 -19.34 2.37 15.11
C SER A 403 -19.42 3.84 14.67
N GLY A 404 -18.28 4.53 14.72
CA GLY A 404 -18.13 5.92 14.31
C GLY A 404 -17.29 6.09 13.05
N ILE A 405 -17.00 4.99 12.35
CA ILE A 405 -16.23 4.98 11.12
C ILE A 405 -17.21 4.76 9.96
N SER A 406 -17.18 5.63 8.97
CA SER A 406 -17.99 5.50 7.76
C SER A 406 -17.21 5.99 6.55
N LEU A 407 -17.46 5.38 5.39
CA LEU A 407 -16.92 5.85 4.10
C LEU A 407 -17.93 6.82 3.46
N MET A 408 -17.48 7.98 3.01
CA MET A 408 -18.35 9.02 2.42
C MET A 408 -17.85 9.46 1.05
N THR A 409 -18.75 9.80 0.13
CA THR A 409 -18.41 10.30 -1.21
C THR A 409 -18.00 11.78 -1.22
N SER A 410 -17.12 12.16 -2.15
CA SER A 410 -16.52 13.50 -2.33
C SER A 410 -17.50 14.62 -2.69
N ASN A 411 -18.73 14.30 -3.09
CA ASN A 411 -19.65 15.27 -3.71
C ASN A 411 -20.57 16.00 -2.73
N THR A 412 -20.38 15.80 -1.42
CA THR A 412 -21.13 16.53 -0.40
C THR A 412 -20.13 17.12 0.60
N PRO A 413 -19.97 18.46 0.67
CA PRO A 413 -19.36 19.07 1.83
C PRO A 413 -20.32 18.85 3.01
N ILE A 414 -20.02 17.90 3.88
CA ILE A 414 -20.90 17.57 5.00
C ILE A 414 -20.54 18.42 6.22
N THR A 415 -21.36 19.42 6.47
CA THR A 415 -21.70 19.87 7.83
C THR A 415 -22.45 18.76 8.57
N PHE A 416 -22.11 18.55 9.83
CA PHE A 416 -22.79 17.58 10.69
C PHE A 416 -24.17 18.12 11.07
N GLU A 417 -25.24 17.48 10.59
CA GLU A 417 -26.58 17.64 11.17
C GLU A 417 -26.86 16.50 12.17
N PRO A 418 -27.52 16.79 13.31
CA PRO A 418 -27.88 15.78 14.29
C PRO A 418 -28.98 14.86 13.75
N TYR A 419 -28.73 13.55 13.82
CA TYR A 419 -29.76 12.52 13.63
C TYR A 419 -30.70 12.53 14.84
N ILE A 420 -31.99 12.79 14.61
CA ILE A 420 -33.07 12.64 15.59
C ILE A 420 -33.53 11.17 15.56
N PRO A 421 -33.42 10.41 16.66
CA PRO A 421 -33.96 9.06 16.69
C PRO A 421 -35.49 9.11 16.74
N PHE A 422 -36.12 8.18 16.01
CA PHE A 422 -37.55 7.87 16.15
C PHE A 422 -37.83 7.51 17.62
N SER A 423 -38.54 8.39 18.32
CA SER A 423 -39.21 8.06 19.58
C SER A 423 -40.72 8.03 19.33
N LEU A 424 -41.26 6.82 19.51
CA LEU A 424 -42.65 6.46 19.79
C LEU A 424 -43.53 7.65 20.17
N LEU A 425 -44.56 7.93 19.35
CA LEU A 425 -45.72 8.69 19.80
C LEU A 425 -46.48 7.82 20.81
N VAL A 426 -46.21 8.10 22.09
CA VAL A 426 -47.10 7.79 23.20
C VAL A 426 -48.35 8.66 23.04
N THR A 427 -49.51 8.03 23.10
CA THR A 427 -50.85 8.64 23.13
C THR A 427 -50.97 9.72 24.23
N PRO A 428 -51.70 10.82 23.98
CA PRO A 428 -52.00 11.79 25.03
C PRO A 428 -53.12 11.27 25.93
N ALA A 429 -52.87 11.19 27.23
CA ALA A 429 -53.91 11.09 28.25
C ALA A 429 -53.97 12.42 29.01
N THR A 430 -55.03 13.18 28.70
CA THR A 430 -55.89 13.99 29.58
C THR A 430 -55.26 15.03 30.53
N GLU A 431 -55.54 16.30 30.23
CA GLU A 431 -55.58 17.43 31.17
C GLU A 431 -56.87 17.45 32.01
N ASP A 432 -56.69 17.75 33.29
CA ASP A 432 -57.45 18.61 34.21
C ASP A 432 -58.97 18.44 34.47
N ALA A 433 -59.34 18.28 35.76
CA ALA A 433 -59.73 19.41 36.61
C ALA A 433 -60.24 19.01 38.02
N LYS A 434 -59.77 19.78 39.03
CA LYS A 434 -60.41 20.27 40.28
C LYS A 434 -61.30 19.34 41.14
N ALA A 435 -60.98 19.26 42.44
CA ALA A 435 -61.62 20.07 43.51
C ALA A 435 -61.27 19.59 44.94
N ASP A 436 -61.07 20.58 45.82
CA ASP A 436 -61.50 20.67 47.23
C ASP A 436 -60.85 19.89 48.39
N SER A 437 -60.18 20.70 49.23
CA SER A 437 -60.57 21.03 50.63
C SER A 437 -59.81 20.39 51.80
N HIS A 438 -59.55 21.27 52.78
CA HIS A 438 -59.27 21.07 54.22
C HIS A 438 -57.96 20.34 54.60
N SER A 439 -57.27 20.58 55.71
CA SER A 439 -57.16 21.62 56.74
C SER A 439 -56.09 21.05 57.71
N ALA A 440 -55.01 21.77 57.99
CA ALA A 440 -54.66 22.27 59.33
C ALA A 440 -53.76 21.37 60.20
N SER A 441 -52.99 22.06 61.07
CA SER A 441 -52.07 21.62 62.14
C SER A 441 -50.68 21.14 61.69
N GLU A 442 -49.62 21.94 61.88
CA GLU A 442 -48.85 22.17 63.13
C GLU A 442 -47.96 20.98 63.53
N CYS A 443 -46.63 21.16 63.45
CA CYS A 443 -45.63 20.91 64.51
C CYS A 443 -44.21 20.82 63.93
N CYS A 444 -43.41 21.86 64.15
CA CYS A 444 -41.99 21.71 64.52
C CYS A 444 -41.94 21.30 66.02
N PRO A 445 -40.83 20.85 66.66
CA PRO A 445 -39.42 21.06 66.27
C PRO A 445 -38.41 19.91 66.58
N ALA A 446 -37.14 20.19 66.26
CA ALA A 446 -35.94 19.93 67.08
C ALA A 446 -35.13 18.61 66.97
N CYS A 447 -33.84 18.80 67.31
CA CYS A 447 -32.73 17.86 67.55
C CYS A 447 -32.02 17.36 66.26
N GLY A 448 -30.81 17.78 65.90
CA GLY A 448 -29.67 18.24 66.69
C GLY A 448 -28.71 17.07 66.95
N HIS A 449 -27.62 16.98 66.19
CA HIS A 449 -26.30 16.62 66.73
C HIS A 449 -25.18 16.82 65.70
N VAL A 450 -24.26 17.70 66.11
CA VAL A 450 -22.89 17.90 65.63
C VAL A 450 -22.01 16.80 66.23
N PHE A 451 -21.08 16.22 65.46
CA PHE A 451 -19.70 15.96 65.92
C PHE A 451 -18.73 15.87 64.73
N PRO A 452 -17.45 16.32 64.89
CA PRO A 452 -16.50 16.53 63.80
C PRO A 452 -15.36 15.48 63.75
N CYS A 453 -14.56 15.63 62.71
CA CYS A 453 -13.21 15.13 62.43
C CYS A 453 -12.43 14.37 63.53
N LYS A 454 -11.70 13.34 63.10
CA LYS A 454 -10.26 13.26 63.36
C LYS A 454 -9.51 12.43 62.31
N ALA A 455 -8.36 12.96 61.94
CA ALA A 455 -7.33 12.35 61.11
C ALA A 455 -6.37 11.52 61.98
N SER A 456 -5.87 10.43 61.40
CA SER A 456 -4.54 9.84 61.58
C SER A 456 -4.36 8.76 60.52
#